data_AF-A0A7V9RFM1-F1
#
_entry.id   AF-A0A7V9RFM1-F1
#
_cell.length_a   1.000
_cell.length_b   1.000
_cell.length_c   1.000
_cell.angle_alpha   90.00
_cell.angle_beta   90.00
_cell.angle_gamma   90.00
#
_symmetry.space_group_name_H-M   'P 1'
#
loop_
_entity.id
_entity.type
_entity.pdbx_description
1 polymer ?
#
loop_
_entity_poly.entity_id
_entity_poly.type
_entity_poly.pdbx_seq_one_letter_code
_entity_poly.pdbx_strand_id
1 'polypeptide(L)'
;GFEIHLKKTRVMRSGARQKVTGLIVNTAAAGVPSARVPRKTVRHLRAAIKNRELGRPSQGRETLDQLRGMAAFVMMTDEKRGRDFMARLNVLIAKTDEKGPAT
;
A
#
# COMPACT_ATOMS: atom_id res chain seq x y z
N GLY A 1 26.56 -25.77 -0.50
CA GLY A 1 25.89 -25.36 -1.75
C GLY A 1 24.50 -24.84 -1.42
N PHE A 2 23.89 -24.04 -2.31
CA PHE A 2 22.49 -23.63 -2.17
C PHE A 2 21.57 -24.60 -2.92
N GLU A 3 20.40 -24.92 -2.37
CA GLU A 3 19.39 -25.81 -2.97
C GLU A 3 18.11 -25.04 -3.33
N ILE A 4 17.51 -25.37 -4.48
CA ILE A 4 16.28 -24.73 -4.96
C ILE A 4 15.08 -25.34 -4.26
N HIS A 5 14.27 -24.50 -3.61
CA HIS A 5 13.02 -24.94 -3.00
C HIS A 5 11.89 -25.11 -4.03
N LEU A 6 11.70 -26.34 -4.53
CA LEU A 6 10.74 -26.67 -5.61
C LEU A 6 9.29 -26.27 -5.31
N LYS A 7 8.87 -26.19 -4.04
CA LYS A 7 7.52 -25.70 -3.67
C LYS A 7 7.40 -24.16 -3.68
N LYS A 8 8.46 -23.40 -3.95
CA LYS A 8 8.42 -21.94 -4.14
C LYS A 8 8.77 -21.55 -5.57
N THR A 9 9.46 -22.44 -6.30
CA THR A 9 9.88 -22.24 -7.68
C THR A 9 8.86 -22.83 -8.66
N ARG A 10 8.37 -22.02 -9.59
CA ARG A 10 7.60 -22.49 -10.77
C ARG A 10 7.71 -21.50 -11.91
N VAL A 11 7.61 -22.01 -13.14
CA VAL A 11 7.46 -21.19 -14.34
C VAL A 11 6.00 -20.72 -14.42
N MET A 12 5.79 -19.40 -14.44
CA MET A 12 4.45 -18.81 -14.47
C MET A 12 4.10 -18.32 -15.88
N ARG A 13 2.91 -18.70 -16.37
CA ARG A 13 2.36 -18.17 -17.64
C ARG A 13 1.90 -16.72 -17.47
N SER A 14 1.81 -15.97 -18.58
CA SER A 14 1.45 -14.54 -18.60
C SER A 14 0.08 -14.22 -18.00
N GLY A 15 -0.90 -15.12 -18.14
CA GLY A 15 -2.24 -14.96 -17.58
C GLY A 15 -2.34 -15.16 -16.06
N ALA A 16 -1.34 -15.80 -15.44
CA ALA A 16 -1.31 -15.98 -13.99
C ALA A 16 -0.75 -14.73 -13.31
N ARG A 17 -1.29 -14.32 -12.15
CA ARG A 17 -0.77 -13.17 -11.40
C ARG A 17 0.64 -13.45 -10.89
N GLN A 18 1.63 -12.78 -11.49
CA GLN A 18 3.04 -12.82 -11.11
C GLN A 18 3.30 -11.76 -10.05
N LYS A 19 4.00 -12.14 -8.98
CA LYS A 19 4.41 -11.21 -7.93
C LYS A 19 5.91 -11.29 -7.69
N VAL A 20 6.55 -10.13 -7.65
CA VAL A 20 7.93 -9.96 -7.21
C VAL A 20 7.91 -8.97 -6.06
N THR A 21 8.47 -9.34 -4.91
CA THR A 21 8.55 -8.47 -3.72
C THR A 21 7.24 -7.79 -3.29
N GLY A 22 6.10 -8.44 -3.55
CA GLY A 22 4.77 -7.91 -3.23
C GLY A 22 4.13 -7.07 -4.34
N LEU A 23 4.88 -6.66 -5.37
CA LEU A 23 4.39 -5.97 -6.55
C LEU A 23 3.87 -6.97 -7.58
N ILE A 24 2.83 -6.57 -8.33
CA ILE A 24 2.35 -7.30 -9.50
C ILE A 24 3.11 -6.80 -10.71
N VAL A 25 3.72 -7.71 -11.46
CA VAL A 25 4.62 -7.39 -12.59
C VAL A 25 4.12 -7.89 -13.96
N ASN A 26 2.89 -8.42 -14.01
CA ASN A 26 2.25 -8.80 -15.28
C ASN A 26 2.15 -7.60 -16.23
N THR A 27 2.18 -7.89 -17.53
CA THR A 27 1.89 -6.93 -18.61
C THR A 27 0.67 -6.08 -18.26
N ALA A 28 0.87 -4.77 -18.29
CA ALA A 28 -0.13 -3.77 -17.93
C ALA A 28 -0.73 -3.15 -19.20
N ALA A 29 -1.99 -2.73 -19.11
CA ALA A 29 -2.61 -1.94 -20.16
C ALA A 29 -1.96 -0.54 -20.25
N ALA A 30 -2.17 0.15 -21.38
CA ALA A 30 -1.67 1.52 -21.56
C ALA A 30 -2.14 2.43 -20.41
N GLY A 31 -1.21 3.25 -19.89
CA GLY A 31 -1.47 4.16 -18.77
C GLY A 31 -1.49 3.50 -17.38
N VAL A 32 -1.19 2.20 -17.27
CA VAL A 32 -1.01 1.50 -15.98
C VAL A 32 0.47 1.16 -15.77
N PRO A 33 1.04 1.40 -14.58
CA PRO A 33 2.42 1.01 -14.27
C PRO A 33 2.68 -0.49 -14.49
N SER A 34 3.84 -0.79 -15.08
CA SER A 34 4.29 -2.17 -15.38
C SER A 34 4.45 -3.00 -14.10
N ALA A 35 5.05 -2.42 -13.06
CA ALA A 35 5.02 -2.92 -11.70
C ALA A 35 3.98 -2.13 -10.88
N ARG A 36 3.10 -2.82 -10.16
CA ARG A 36 2.01 -2.16 -9.41
C ARG A 36 1.72 -2.82 -8.07
N VAL A 37 1.35 -2.00 -7.10
CA VAL A 37 0.85 -2.49 -5.82
C VAL A 37 -0.48 -3.26 -6.02
N PRO A 38 -0.71 -4.37 -5.31
CA PRO A 38 -1.97 -5.11 -5.40
C PRO A 38 -3.20 -4.26 -5.09
N ARG A 39 -4.26 -4.40 -5.90
CA ARG A 39 -5.54 -3.67 -5.72
C ARG A 39 -6.13 -3.80 -4.32
N LYS A 40 -6.01 -4.98 -3.68
CA LYS A 40 -6.47 -5.21 -2.30
C LYS A 40 -5.76 -4.27 -1.31
N THR A 41 -4.44 -4.11 -1.46
CA THR A 41 -3.61 -3.23 -0.62
C THR A 41 -4.03 -1.77 -0.79
N VAL A 42 -4.14 -1.29 -2.04
CA VAL A 42 -4.59 0.08 -2.33
C VAL A 42 -5.99 0.35 -1.78
N ARG A 43 -6.91 -0.62 -1.92
CA ARG A 43 -8.27 -0.50 -1.37
C ARG A 43 -8.26 -0.44 0.17
N HIS A 44 -7.43 -1.23 0.82
CA HIS A 44 -7.29 -1.22 2.27
C HIS A 44 -6.77 0.13 2.76
N LEU A 45 -5.68 0.63 2.17
CA LEU A 45 -5.10 1.93 2.48
C LEU A 45 -6.15 3.05 2.32
N ARG A 46 -6.87 3.08 1.20
CA ARG A 46 -7.91 4.10 0.96
C ARG A 46 -9.01 4.06 2.02
N ALA A 47 -9.46 2.85 2.40
CA ALA A 47 -10.50 2.67 3.41
C ALA A 47 -10.00 3.09 4.80
N ALA A 48 -8.77 2.73 5.15
CA ALA A 48 -8.15 3.10 6.42
C ALA A 48 -8.03 4.63 6.55
N ILE A 49 -7.51 5.32 5.53
CA ILE A 49 -7.42 6.79 5.50
C ILE A 49 -8.83 7.40 5.64
N LYS A 50 -9.80 6.92 4.86
CA LYS A 50 -11.17 7.46 4.92
C LYS A 50 -11.82 7.27 6.29
N ASN A 51 -11.59 6.14 6.94
CA ASN A 51 -12.09 5.90 8.29
C ASN A 51 -11.48 6.89 9.30
N ARG A 52 -10.19 7.24 9.16
CA ARG A 52 -9.55 8.24 10.03
C ARG A 52 -10.04 9.65 9.79
N GLU A 53 -10.28 10.02 8.53
CA GLU A 53 -10.92 11.29 8.20
C GLU A 53 -12.31 11.43 8.81
N LEU A 54 -13.04 10.32 8.96
CA LEU A 54 -14.35 10.27 9.61
C LEU A 54 -14.27 10.15 11.14
N GLY A 55 -13.07 10.21 11.74
CA GLY A 55 -12.88 10.10 13.18
C GLY A 55 -13.11 8.69 13.75
N ARG A 56 -13.20 7.65 12.90
CA ARG A 56 -13.39 6.28 13.35
C ARG A 56 -12.07 5.73 13.92
N PRO A 57 -12.10 5.05 15.08
CA PRO A 57 -10.90 4.55 15.71
C PRO A 57 -10.20 3.50 14.83
N SER A 58 -8.88 3.41 14.99
CA SER A 58 -8.15 2.19 14.66
C SER A 58 -8.78 1.08 15.49
N GLN A 59 -9.36 0.04 14.90
CA GLN A 59 -9.66 -1.17 15.68
C GLN A 59 -8.37 -1.95 16.00
N GLY A 60 -7.35 -1.27 16.53
CA GLY A 60 -6.01 -1.79 16.79
C GLY A 60 -5.22 -2.24 15.55
N ARG A 61 -5.69 -1.91 14.34
CA ARG A 61 -5.14 -2.51 13.10
C ARG A 61 -3.87 -1.81 12.60
N GLU A 62 -3.93 -0.50 12.42
CA GLU A 62 -2.89 0.24 11.69
C GLU A 62 -2.64 1.61 12.35
N THR A 63 -1.40 2.03 12.54
CA THR A 63 -1.05 3.39 12.99
C THR A 63 -0.97 4.36 11.80
N LEU A 64 -1.00 5.67 12.05
CA LEU A 64 -0.84 6.66 10.97
C LEU A 64 0.53 6.53 10.28
N ASP A 65 1.59 6.20 11.02
CA ASP A 65 2.91 5.94 10.46
C ASP A 65 2.96 4.70 9.56
N GLN A 66 2.26 3.62 9.94
CA GLN A 66 2.13 2.44 9.11
C GLN A 66 1.39 2.75 7.80
N LEU A 67 0.34 3.58 7.86
CA LEU A 67 -0.36 4.04 6.66
C LEU A 67 0.54 4.94 5.79
N ARG A 68 1.40 5.77 6.39
CA ARG A 68 2.39 6.59 5.69
C ARG A 68 3.42 5.73 4.96
N GLY A 69 3.95 4.70 5.61
CA GLY A 69 4.83 3.71 4.97
C GLY A 69 4.16 2.99 3.79
N MET A 70 2.88 2.62 3.96
CA MET A 70 2.10 2.01 2.87
C MET A 70 1.86 2.97 1.69
N ALA A 71 1.62 4.25 1.97
CA ALA A 71 1.49 5.27 0.93
C ALA A 71 2.81 5.49 0.17
N ALA A 72 3.96 5.47 0.85
CA ALA A 72 5.27 5.51 0.22
C ALA A 72 5.51 4.28 -0.70
N PHE A 73 5.10 3.08 -0.27
CA PHE A 73 5.16 1.88 -1.10
C PHE A 73 4.31 2.00 -2.38
N VAL A 74 3.14 2.66 -2.31
CA VAL A 74 2.34 2.97 -3.50
C VAL A 74 3.06 3.97 -4.39
N MET A 75 3.62 5.04 -3.81
CA MET A 75 4.32 6.10 -4.53
C MET A 75 5.47 5.58 -5.40
N MET A 76 6.17 4.54 -4.96
CA MET A 76 7.23 3.88 -5.74
C MET A 76 6.78 3.40 -7.13
N THR A 77 5.50 3.03 -7.28
CA THR A 77 4.95 2.51 -8.54
C THR A 77 3.96 3.46 -9.21
N ASP A 78 3.33 4.34 -8.44
CA ASP A 78 2.30 5.27 -8.88
C ASP A 78 2.45 6.55 -8.06
N GLU A 79 3.29 7.44 -8.57
CA GLU A 79 3.67 8.67 -7.88
C GLU A 79 2.45 9.55 -7.57
N LYS A 80 1.54 9.69 -8.55
CA LYS A 80 0.33 10.50 -8.41
C LYS A 80 -0.53 10.00 -7.26
N ARG A 81 -0.91 8.71 -7.25
CA ARG A 81 -1.73 8.16 -6.16
C ARG A 81 -0.99 8.18 -4.82
N GLY A 82 0.31 7.92 -4.83
CA GLY A 82 1.14 8.00 -3.63
C GLY A 82 1.09 9.37 -2.98
N ARG A 83 1.27 10.44 -3.77
CA ARG A 83 1.21 11.83 -3.28
C ARG A 83 -0.16 12.19 -2.72
N ASP A 84 -1.24 11.77 -3.39
CA ASP A 84 -2.61 12.00 -2.90
C ASP A 84 -2.85 11.37 -1.52
N PHE A 85 -2.34 10.14 -1.29
CA PHE A 85 -2.45 9.49 0.01
C PHE A 85 -1.59 10.16 1.08
N MET A 86 -0.35 10.54 0.74
CA MET A 86 0.55 11.23 1.67
C MET A 86 -0.03 12.57 2.12
N ALA A 87 -0.59 13.36 1.19
CA ALA A 87 -1.21 14.64 1.54
C ALA A 87 -2.34 14.49 2.56
N ARG A 88 -3.23 13.50 2.35
CA ARG A 88 -4.33 13.22 3.28
C ARG A 88 -3.83 12.74 4.65
N LEU A 89 -2.79 11.92 4.67
CA LEU A 89 -2.18 11.43 5.92
C LEU A 89 -1.47 12.55 6.69
N ASN A 90 -0.76 13.46 6.01
CA ASN A 90 -0.08 14.58 6.66
C ASN A 90 -1.07 15.48 7.41
N VAL A 91 -2.25 15.74 6.84
CA VAL A 91 -3.33 16.49 7.51
C VAL A 91 -3.83 15.75 8.76
N LEU A 92 -3.96 14.42 8.69
CA LEU A 92 -4.40 13.61 9.84
C LEU A 92 -3.35 13.57 10.96
N ILE A 93 -2.06 13.50 10.60
CA ILE A 93 -0.96 13.50 11.56
C ILE A 93 -0.90 14.84 12.28
N ALA A 94 -0.92 15.96 11.55
CA ALA A 94 -0.92 17.30 12.14
C ALA A 94 -2.08 17.49 13.14
N LYS A 95 -3.29 17.06 12.79
CA LYS A 95 -4.47 17.10 13.69
C LYS A 95 -4.34 16.23 14.94
N THR A 96 -3.55 15.16 14.86
CA THR A 96 -3.34 14.24 15.99
C THR A 96 -2.28 14.83 16.93
N ASP A 97 -1.22 15.42 16.39
CA ASP A 97 -0.17 16.08 17.16
C ASP A 97 -0.72 17.30 17.93
N GLU A 98 -1.63 18.08 17.33
CA GLU A 98 -2.32 19.19 17.98
C GLU A 98 -3.21 18.77 19.17
N LYS A 99 -3.72 17.53 19.17
CA LYS A 99 -4.62 17.05 20.22
C LYS A 99 -3.90 16.47 21.44
N GLY A 100 -2.58 16.28 21.38
CA GLY A 100 -1.82 15.55 22.40
C GLY A 100 -2.28 14.07 22.50
N PRO A 101 -1.46 13.17 23.07
CA PRO A 101 -1.86 11.78 23.20
C PRO A 101 -3.10 11.70 24.10
N ALA A 102 -4.22 11.25 23.54
CA ALA A 102 -5.37 10.85 24.33
C ALA A 102 -4.96 9.64 25.17
N THR A 103 -4.68 9.91 26.46
CA THR A 103 -4.53 8.94 27.55
C THR A 103 -5.77 8.07 27.70
#